data_AF-A0A8D9AL10-F1
#
_entry.id   AF-A0A8D9AL10-F1
#
_cell.length_a   1.000
_cell.length_b   1.000
_cell.length_c   1.000
_cell.angle_alpha   90.00
_cell.angle_beta   90.00
_cell.angle_gamma   90.00
#
_symmetry.space_group_name_H-M   'P 1'
#
loop_
_entity.id
_entity.type
_entity.pdbx_description
1 polymer ?
#
loop_
_entity_poly.entity_id
_entity_poly.type
_entity_poly.pdbx_seq_one_letter_code
_entity_poly.pdbx_strand_id
1 'polypeptide(L)'
;MLFHIIDNKNINIIKEASVNRLQTLFRKCSIKFQRANNHLWFLAMCKSKKVTPNFVKVYTNSTSKSAVKAIDCAKKKWVEEERKHWFKKRDSIGETKRFISSELMAKLSPLQYKLAEDDILDLVREEGHHHYLKLSKKLKSLVQKSIPMSRKPLGQTVDLLSLNVVGPINNMEVNRFPVYDVKCDFYPRFKNLSHLYLQNSEEKLLNMGFKHSFSSSIGEKDILDLAADCEVALSTRSTSYRMQKRKCSEILREVKKQGKIQKVETSILKKFLKLFFSLIFSIESTDFLFWITVCKYCSTIHTNHQSKD
;
A
#
# COMPACT_ATOMS: atom_id res chain seq x y z
N MET A 1 19.48 -15.53 -2.65
CA MET A 1 20.13 -14.22 -2.86
C MET A 1 20.11 -13.98 -4.37
N LEU A 2 19.01 -13.45 -4.92
CA LEU A 2 18.56 -13.72 -6.31
C LEU A 2 17.81 -12.54 -6.97
N PHE A 3 18.29 -11.31 -6.83
CA PHE A 3 17.60 -10.11 -7.34
C PHE A 3 18.55 -9.07 -7.98
N HIS A 4 19.60 -9.54 -8.64
CA HIS A 4 20.38 -8.70 -9.54
C HIS A 4 20.08 -9.19 -10.95
N ILE A 5 19.48 -8.31 -11.76
CA ILE A 5 18.97 -8.53 -13.11
C ILE A 5 17.68 -9.38 -13.14
N ILE A 6 16.68 -8.90 -13.88
CA ILE A 6 15.51 -9.70 -14.27
C ILE A 6 15.95 -10.57 -15.45
N ASP A 7 16.67 -11.65 -15.17
CA ASP A 7 17.00 -12.63 -16.21
C ASP A 7 15.70 -13.16 -16.84
N ASN A 8 15.73 -13.48 -18.14
CA ASN A 8 14.54 -14.00 -18.86
C ASN A 8 13.88 -15.20 -18.16
N LYS A 9 14.66 -16.02 -17.43
CA LYS A 9 14.14 -17.13 -16.61
C LYS A 9 13.26 -16.65 -15.45
N ASN A 10 13.57 -15.51 -14.83
CA ASN A 10 12.77 -14.91 -13.76
C ASN A 10 11.48 -14.26 -14.30
N ILE A 11 11.44 -13.82 -15.56
CA ILE A 11 10.24 -13.25 -16.20
C ILE A 11 9.12 -14.28 -16.25
N ASN A 12 9.40 -15.48 -16.76
CA ASN A 12 8.39 -16.54 -16.89
C ASN A 12 7.86 -16.98 -15.51
N ILE A 13 8.74 -17.14 -14.52
CA ILE A 13 8.36 -17.44 -13.13
C ILE A 13 7.40 -16.39 -12.55
N ILE A 14 7.55 -15.11 -12.90
CA ILE A 14 6.64 -14.04 -12.47
C ILE A 14 5.32 -14.13 -13.24
N LYS A 15 5.35 -14.31 -14.57
CA LYS A 15 4.13 -14.46 -15.40
C LYS A 15 3.25 -15.63 -14.95
N GLU A 16 3.86 -16.77 -14.62
CA GLU A 16 3.17 -17.99 -14.19
C GLU A 16 2.73 -17.93 -12.71
N ALA A 17 3.23 -16.97 -11.92
CA ALA A 17 2.92 -16.90 -10.49
C ALA A 17 1.44 -16.56 -10.21
N SER A 18 0.89 -17.18 -9.15
CA SER A 18 -0.44 -16.86 -8.62
C SER A 18 -0.52 -15.43 -8.06
N VAL A 19 -1.72 -14.88 -7.98
CA VAL A 19 -1.99 -13.51 -7.47
C VAL A 19 -1.36 -13.31 -6.08
N ASN A 20 -1.59 -14.21 -5.13
CA ASN A 20 -1.03 -14.13 -3.77
C ASN A 20 0.51 -14.14 -3.77
N ARG A 21 1.11 -14.88 -4.70
CA ARG A 21 2.58 -14.88 -4.88
C ARG A 21 3.08 -13.57 -5.48
N LEU A 22 2.39 -13.03 -6.48
CA LEU A 22 2.69 -11.74 -7.08
C LEU A 22 2.57 -10.59 -6.06
N GLN A 23 1.48 -10.52 -5.29
CA GLN A 23 1.31 -9.57 -4.18
C GLN A 23 2.45 -9.65 -3.16
N THR A 24 2.84 -10.88 -2.77
CA THR A 24 3.98 -11.12 -1.86
C THR A 24 5.30 -10.60 -2.45
N LEU A 25 5.54 -10.80 -3.76
CA LEU A 25 6.72 -10.30 -4.46
C LEU A 25 6.68 -8.76 -4.59
N PHE A 26 5.52 -8.18 -4.88
CA PHE A 26 5.29 -6.74 -4.98
C PHE A 26 5.57 -6.04 -3.66
N ARG A 27 5.04 -6.56 -2.54
CA ARG A 27 5.35 -6.09 -1.17
C ARG A 27 6.85 -6.15 -0.89
N LYS A 28 7.51 -7.29 -1.17
CA LYS A 28 8.96 -7.45 -0.97
C LYS A 28 9.79 -6.48 -1.81
N CYS A 29 9.40 -6.21 -3.06
CA CYS A 29 10.08 -5.24 -3.91
C CYS A 29 9.84 -3.80 -3.46
N SER A 30 8.61 -3.45 -3.09
CA SER A 30 8.28 -2.12 -2.55
C SER A 30 9.02 -1.80 -1.25
N ILE A 31 9.13 -2.75 -0.30
CA ILE A 31 9.94 -2.57 0.91
C ILE A 31 11.42 -2.35 0.55
N LYS A 32 12.00 -3.16 -0.36
CA LYS A 32 13.40 -2.98 -0.81
C LYS A 32 13.63 -1.63 -1.48
N PHE A 33 12.70 -1.19 -2.32
CA PHE A 33 12.73 0.09 -3.01
C PHE A 33 12.74 1.25 -2.00
N GLN A 34 11.84 1.21 -1.02
CA GLN A 34 11.78 2.23 0.03
C GLN A 34 13.03 2.22 0.91
N ARG A 35 13.59 1.05 1.23
CA ARG A 35 14.87 0.95 1.95
C ARG A 35 16.03 1.54 1.14
N ALA A 36 16.07 1.36 -0.18
CA ALA A 36 17.05 1.99 -1.07
C ALA A 36 16.92 3.53 -1.11
N ASN A 37 15.69 4.05 -1.19
CA ASN A 37 15.43 5.51 -1.09
C ASN A 37 15.93 6.08 0.25
N ASN A 38 15.66 5.42 1.37
CA ASN A 38 16.15 5.84 2.68
C ASN A 38 17.69 5.81 2.76
N HIS A 39 18.36 4.84 2.13
CA HIS A 39 19.82 4.82 2.02
C HIS A 39 20.37 5.98 1.19
N LEU A 40 19.75 6.30 0.04
CA LEU A 40 20.11 7.44 -0.79
C LEU A 40 19.94 8.77 -0.03
N TRP A 41 18.85 8.93 0.72
CA TRP A 41 18.65 10.06 1.63
C TRP A 41 19.76 10.15 2.68
N PHE A 42 20.09 9.04 3.34
CA PHE A 42 21.15 9.00 4.36
C PHE A 42 22.52 9.42 3.80
N LEU A 43 22.90 8.91 2.61
CA LEU A 43 24.15 9.28 1.95
C LEU A 43 24.17 10.76 1.53
N ALA A 44 23.04 11.29 1.03
CA ALA A 44 22.91 12.71 0.71
C ALA A 44 23.06 13.60 1.97
N MET A 45 22.45 13.20 3.09
CA MET A 45 22.59 13.89 4.37
C MET A 45 24.00 13.81 4.96
N CYS A 46 24.68 12.68 4.80
CA CYS A 46 26.10 12.54 5.16
C CYS A 46 26.98 13.50 4.34
N LYS A 47 26.78 13.59 3.01
CA LYS A 47 27.50 14.54 2.14
C LYS A 47 27.22 16.00 2.54
N SER A 48 25.95 16.36 2.77
CA SER A 48 25.55 17.71 3.20
C SER A 48 26.21 18.12 4.53
N LYS A 49 26.15 17.26 5.54
CA LYS A 49 26.74 17.51 6.87
C LYS A 49 28.26 17.25 6.94
N LYS A 50 28.91 16.94 5.81
CA LYS A 50 30.35 16.61 5.70
C LYS A 50 30.81 15.47 6.63
N VAL A 51 29.91 14.56 7.02
CA VAL A 51 30.21 13.40 7.88
C VAL A 51 30.40 12.13 7.04
N THR A 52 31.39 11.31 7.39
CA THR A 52 31.62 10.01 6.73
C THR A 52 30.97 8.89 7.54
N PRO A 53 30.23 7.94 6.92
CA PRO A 53 29.68 6.80 7.64
C PRO A 53 30.76 5.83 8.17
N ASN A 54 30.57 5.30 9.40
CA ASN A 54 31.52 4.42 10.09
C ASN A 54 31.90 3.11 9.38
N PHE A 55 31.19 2.70 8.31
CA PHE A 55 31.56 1.51 7.53
C PHE A 55 32.71 1.79 6.55
N VAL A 56 33.03 3.05 6.27
CA VAL A 56 34.16 3.43 5.40
C VAL A 56 35.44 3.49 6.23
N LYS A 57 36.21 2.41 6.20
CA LYS A 57 37.52 2.30 6.85
C LYS A 57 38.62 2.44 5.81
N VAL A 58 39.20 3.63 5.71
CA VAL A 58 40.41 3.90 4.91
C VAL A 58 41.54 4.20 5.89
N TYR A 59 42.60 3.39 5.82
CA TYR A 59 43.77 3.47 6.68
C TYR A 59 45.00 3.91 5.89
N THR A 60 45.96 4.51 6.57
CA THR A 60 47.31 4.80 6.06
C THR A 60 48.28 4.80 7.22
N ASN A 61 49.52 4.40 6.97
CA ASN A 61 50.57 4.39 8.00
C ASN A 61 51.24 5.77 8.14
N SER A 62 51.03 6.69 7.20
CA SER A 62 51.61 8.03 7.22
C SER A 62 50.72 9.03 7.96
N THR A 63 51.27 9.70 8.96
CA THR A 63 50.64 10.82 9.67
C THR A 63 50.74 12.17 8.94
N SER A 64 51.33 12.18 7.73
CA SER A 64 51.55 13.40 6.96
C SER A 64 50.24 14.12 6.58
N LYS A 65 50.29 15.46 6.49
CA LYS A 65 49.15 16.28 6.06
C LYS A 65 48.59 15.83 4.70
N SER A 66 49.45 15.36 3.80
CA SER A 66 49.08 14.82 2.49
C SER A 66 48.31 13.49 2.61
N ALA A 67 48.75 12.58 3.50
CA ALA A 67 48.07 11.32 3.74
C ALA A 67 46.68 11.50 4.36
N VAL A 68 46.52 12.44 5.31
CA VAL A 68 45.20 12.81 5.87
C VAL A 68 44.27 13.36 4.78
N LYS A 69 44.76 14.28 3.93
CA LYS A 69 44.00 14.79 2.77
C LYS A 69 43.60 13.67 1.80
N ALA A 70 44.49 12.71 1.54
CA ALA A 70 44.22 11.57 0.67
C ALA A 70 43.13 10.64 1.25
N ILE A 71 43.16 10.34 2.55
CA ILE A 71 42.09 9.60 3.24
C ILE A 71 40.74 10.30 3.05
N ASP A 72 40.68 11.61 3.27
CA ASP A 72 39.41 12.34 3.19
C ASP A 72 38.90 12.49 1.75
N CYS A 73 39.80 12.55 0.76
CA CYS A 73 39.45 12.44 -0.65
C CYS A 73 38.88 11.05 -0.98
N ALA A 74 39.54 9.98 -0.52
CA ALA A 74 39.10 8.60 -0.72
C ALA A 74 37.71 8.34 -0.08
N LYS A 75 37.48 8.82 1.15
CA LYS A 75 36.17 8.74 1.83
C LYS A 75 35.07 9.45 1.03
N LYS A 76 35.33 10.65 0.50
CA LYS A 76 34.37 11.39 -0.33
C LYS A 76 34.05 10.64 -1.62
N LYS A 77 35.08 10.19 -2.36
CA LYS A 77 34.92 9.40 -3.59
C LYS A 77 34.14 8.12 -3.34
N TRP A 78 34.42 7.42 -2.23
CA TRP A 78 33.69 6.22 -1.83
C TRP A 78 32.19 6.50 -1.61
N VAL A 79 31.83 7.59 -0.92
CA VAL A 79 30.41 7.96 -0.68
C VAL A 79 29.67 8.25 -1.99
N GLU A 80 30.38 8.77 -3.00
CA GLU A 80 29.79 9.03 -4.32
C GLU A 80 29.61 7.76 -5.15
N GLU A 81 30.56 6.83 -5.14
CA GLU A 81 30.40 5.51 -5.78
C GLU A 81 29.33 4.65 -5.10
N GLU A 82 29.26 4.65 -3.77
CA GLU A 82 28.19 3.98 -3.01
C GLU A 82 26.82 4.57 -3.38
N ARG A 83 26.71 5.90 -3.51
CA ARG A 83 25.46 6.55 -3.96
C ARG A 83 25.08 6.13 -5.38
N LYS A 84 26.04 6.02 -6.31
CA LYS A 84 25.80 5.46 -7.66
C LYS A 84 25.33 4.00 -7.61
N HIS A 85 25.93 3.17 -6.76
CA HIS A 85 25.49 1.79 -6.55
C HIS A 85 24.04 1.72 -6.08
N TRP A 86 23.65 2.51 -5.07
CA TRP A 86 22.27 2.53 -4.57
C TRP A 86 21.25 3.07 -5.58
N PHE A 87 21.63 4.00 -6.47
CA PHE A 87 20.76 4.40 -7.59
C PHE A 87 20.52 3.25 -8.56
N LYS A 88 21.59 2.63 -9.11
CA LYS A 88 21.47 1.47 -10.01
C LYS A 88 20.61 0.35 -9.40
N LYS A 89 20.80 0.09 -8.10
CA LYS A 89 20.03 -0.90 -7.34
C LYS A 89 18.56 -0.51 -7.16
N ARG A 90 18.26 0.75 -6.81
CA ARG A 90 16.90 1.28 -6.72
C ARG A 90 16.18 1.13 -8.06
N ASP A 91 16.84 1.49 -9.15
CA ASP A 91 16.23 1.54 -10.49
C ASP A 91 15.89 0.13 -10.99
N SER A 92 16.81 -0.83 -10.84
CA SER A 92 16.55 -2.25 -11.12
C SER A 92 15.43 -2.86 -10.26
N ILE A 93 15.33 -2.48 -8.97
CA ILE A 93 14.18 -2.86 -8.13
C ILE A 93 12.89 -2.20 -8.62
N GLY A 94 12.96 -0.95 -9.10
CA GLY A 94 11.84 -0.20 -9.65
C GLY A 94 11.26 -0.81 -10.93
N GLU A 95 12.13 -1.25 -11.84
CA GLU A 95 11.77 -2.02 -13.04
C GLU A 95 11.07 -3.33 -12.65
N THR A 96 11.66 -4.08 -11.71
CA THR A 96 11.07 -5.34 -11.20
C THR A 96 9.71 -5.10 -10.57
N LYS A 97 9.56 -4.01 -9.78
CA LYS A 97 8.30 -3.61 -9.17
C LYS A 97 7.24 -3.27 -10.23
N ARG A 98 7.60 -2.51 -11.27
CA ARG A 98 6.69 -2.15 -12.38
C ARG A 98 6.21 -3.40 -13.11
N PHE A 99 7.12 -4.32 -13.44
CA PHE A 99 6.76 -5.57 -14.11
C PHE A 99 5.76 -6.40 -13.29
N ILE A 100 6.02 -6.60 -11.99
CA ILE A 100 5.08 -7.31 -11.09
C ILE A 100 3.73 -6.58 -10.98
N SER A 101 3.72 -5.24 -10.96
CA SER A 101 2.49 -4.43 -10.95
C SER A 101 1.66 -4.64 -12.22
N SER A 102 2.28 -4.65 -13.40
CA SER A 102 1.59 -4.95 -14.67
C SER A 102 0.99 -6.36 -14.70
N GLU A 103 1.72 -7.36 -14.21
CA GLU A 103 1.22 -8.74 -14.11
C GLU A 103 0.08 -8.88 -13.08
N LEU A 104 0.07 -8.07 -12.01
CA LEU A 104 -1.06 -7.99 -11.08
C LEU A 104 -2.28 -7.32 -11.71
N MET A 105 -2.09 -6.20 -12.43
CA MET A 105 -3.17 -5.51 -13.15
C MET A 105 -3.79 -6.36 -14.27
N ALA A 106 -3.01 -7.29 -14.86
CA ALA A 106 -3.51 -8.23 -15.85
C ALA A 106 -4.36 -9.37 -15.26
N LYS A 107 -4.24 -9.66 -13.96
CA LYS A 107 -4.92 -10.77 -13.27
C LYS A 107 -6.01 -10.34 -12.30
N LEU A 108 -6.08 -9.06 -11.94
CA LEU A 108 -7.04 -8.48 -11.01
C LEU A 108 -7.88 -7.41 -11.71
N SER A 109 -9.14 -7.26 -11.30
CA SER A 109 -9.91 -6.06 -11.69
C SER A 109 -9.22 -4.79 -11.16
N PRO A 110 -9.42 -3.62 -11.80
CA PRO A 110 -8.81 -2.36 -11.34
C PRO A 110 -9.13 -2.01 -9.87
N LEU A 111 -10.31 -2.42 -9.38
CA LEU A 111 -10.70 -2.23 -7.98
C LEU A 111 -9.94 -3.16 -7.03
N GLN A 112 -9.87 -4.47 -7.33
CA GLN A 112 -9.10 -5.44 -6.53
C GLN A 112 -7.61 -5.10 -6.52
N TYR A 113 -7.04 -4.70 -7.67
CA TYR A 113 -5.65 -4.24 -7.75
C TYR A 113 -5.42 -3.07 -6.81
N LYS A 114 -6.28 -2.05 -6.85
CA LYS A 114 -6.13 -0.85 -6.01
C LYS A 114 -6.19 -1.18 -4.52
N LEU A 115 -7.17 -1.98 -4.09
CA LEU A 115 -7.30 -2.40 -2.68
C LEU A 115 -6.03 -3.14 -2.21
N ALA A 116 -5.55 -4.10 -3.00
CA ALA A 116 -4.32 -4.84 -2.71
C ALA A 116 -3.05 -3.96 -2.75
N GLU A 117 -3.00 -2.94 -3.60
CA GLU A 117 -1.91 -1.97 -3.66
C GLU A 117 -1.91 -1.07 -2.41
N ASP A 118 -3.06 -0.51 -2.03
CA ASP A 118 -3.21 0.36 -0.85
C ASP A 118 -2.78 -0.40 0.43
N ASP A 119 -3.29 -1.62 0.65
CA ASP A 119 -2.90 -2.50 1.78
C ASP A 119 -1.38 -2.77 1.82
N ILE A 120 -0.77 -3.03 0.67
CA ILE A 120 0.68 -3.26 0.57
C ILE A 120 1.47 -1.97 0.82
N LEU A 121 0.98 -0.82 0.35
CA LEU A 121 1.65 0.47 0.48
C LEU A 121 1.69 0.94 1.94
N ASP A 122 0.67 0.69 2.74
CA ASP A 122 0.69 1.05 4.16
C ASP A 122 1.67 0.20 4.97
N LEU A 123 1.76 -1.11 4.70
CA LEU A 123 2.81 -1.97 5.26
C LEU A 123 4.22 -1.54 4.81
N VAL A 124 4.36 -1.03 3.58
CA VAL A 124 5.63 -0.48 3.07
C VAL A 124 5.97 0.86 3.74
N ARG A 125 4.96 1.68 4.07
CA ARG A 125 5.09 2.97 4.75
C ARG A 125 5.64 2.78 6.17
N GLU A 126 5.08 1.84 6.93
CA GLU A 126 5.52 1.50 8.29
C GLU A 126 6.97 0.97 8.31
N GLU A 127 7.27 -0.06 7.51
CA GLU A 127 8.62 -0.60 7.33
C GLU A 127 9.63 0.45 6.86
N GLY A 128 9.21 1.30 5.93
CA GLY A 128 9.96 2.44 5.43
C GLY A 128 10.27 3.46 6.54
N HIS A 129 9.29 3.78 7.38
CA HIS A 129 9.44 4.70 8.49
C HIS A 129 10.41 4.15 9.56
N HIS A 130 10.25 2.89 9.96
CA HIS A 130 11.18 2.24 10.91
C HIS A 130 12.62 2.22 10.38
N HIS A 131 12.83 1.94 9.09
CA HIS A 131 14.15 1.99 8.49
C HIS A 131 14.73 3.41 8.44
N TYR A 132 13.90 4.41 8.11
CA TYR A 132 14.27 5.83 8.15
C TYR A 132 14.72 6.26 9.55
N LEU A 133 13.97 5.92 10.61
CA LEU A 133 14.31 6.24 12.00
C LEU A 133 15.67 5.63 12.41
N LYS A 134 15.96 4.39 12.00
CA LYS A 134 17.28 3.74 12.23
C LYS A 134 18.42 4.53 11.58
N LEU A 135 18.26 4.95 10.33
CA LEU A 135 19.25 5.77 9.62
C LEU A 135 19.37 7.19 10.18
N SER A 136 18.27 7.80 10.64
CA SER A 136 18.27 9.11 11.29
C SER A 136 19.02 9.08 12.63
N LYS A 137 18.81 8.07 13.48
CA LYS A 137 19.60 7.84 14.71
C LYS A 137 21.10 7.64 14.40
N LYS A 138 21.42 6.90 13.33
CA LYS A 138 22.79 6.72 12.85
C LYS A 138 23.42 8.04 12.38
N LEU A 139 22.68 8.88 11.66
CA LEU A 139 23.14 10.21 11.23
C LEU A 139 23.40 11.12 12.43
N LYS A 140 22.48 11.18 13.41
CA LYS A 140 22.65 11.99 14.63
C LYS A 140 23.93 11.62 15.39
N SER A 141 24.19 10.32 15.59
CA SER A 141 25.42 9.86 16.27
C SER A 141 26.71 10.11 15.47
N LEU A 142 26.68 10.08 14.14
CA LEU A 142 27.83 10.49 13.29
C LEU A 142 28.14 11.98 13.43
N VAL A 143 27.10 12.82 13.39
CA VAL A 143 27.25 14.28 13.57
C VAL A 143 27.81 14.59 14.96
N GLN A 144 27.24 14.01 16.03
CA GLN A 144 27.74 14.22 17.39
C GLN A 144 29.21 13.80 17.57
N LYS A 145 29.64 12.70 16.93
CA LYS A 145 31.05 12.25 16.94
C LYS A 145 32.01 13.14 16.14
N SER A 146 31.50 13.90 15.17
CA SER A 146 32.33 14.81 14.36
C SER A 146 32.68 16.14 15.06
N ILE A 147 32.01 16.46 16.17
CA ILE A 147 32.29 17.65 16.97
C ILE A 147 33.50 17.36 17.88
N PRO A 148 34.64 18.04 17.71
CA PRO A 148 35.81 17.80 18.55
C PRO A 148 35.52 18.22 20.00
N MET A 149 35.80 17.33 20.97
CA MET A 149 35.44 17.54 22.38
C MET A 149 36.08 18.79 23.01
N SER A 150 37.16 19.32 22.42
CA SER A 150 37.93 20.45 22.92
C SER A 150 37.21 21.82 22.86
N ARG A 151 35.95 21.88 22.43
CA ARG A 151 35.11 23.10 22.45
C ARG A 151 33.68 22.82 22.92
N LYS A 152 33.52 22.19 24.08
CA LYS A 152 32.29 22.34 24.86
C LYS A 152 32.39 23.66 25.65
N PRO A 153 31.68 24.74 25.27
CA PRO A 153 31.53 25.86 26.19
C PRO A 153 30.79 25.37 27.43
N LEU A 154 31.41 25.53 28.61
CA LEU A 154 30.70 25.34 29.88
C LEU A 154 29.49 26.28 29.89
N GLY A 155 28.29 25.72 30.07
CA GLY A 155 27.06 26.50 30.27
C GLY A 155 26.16 26.73 29.04
N GLN A 156 26.58 26.40 27.81
CA GLN A 156 25.66 26.48 26.66
C GLN A 156 24.98 25.14 26.41
N THR A 157 23.75 25.00 26.92
CA THR A 157 22.79 23.97 26.50
C THR A 157 22.41 24.19 25.05
N VAL A 158 23.20 23.65 24.12
CA VAL A 158 22.90 23.66 22.69
C VAL A 158 21.56 22.96 22.49
N ASP A 159 20.53 23.73 22.16
CA ASP A 159 19.16 23.25 22.12
C ASP A 159 18.98 22.21 20.99
N LEU A 160 18.97 20.93 21.40
CA LEU A 160 18.87 19.77 20.54
C LEU A 160 17.53 19.69 19.77
N LEU A 161 16.55 20.52 20.13
CA LEU A 161 15.28 20.69 19.43
C LEU A 161 15.44 21.44 18.09
N SER A 162 16.48 22.28 17.94
CA SER A 162 16.79 22.97 16.68
C SER A 162 17.21 22.01 15.54
N LEU A 163 17.53 20.75 15.87
CA LEU A 163 17.76 19.67 14.89
C LEU A 163 16.47 18.92 14.50
N ASN A 164 15.30 19.52 14.74
CA ASN A 164 14.06 19.24 14.03
C ASN A 164 14.17 19.65 12.56
N VAL A 165 15.06 18.97 11.83
CA VAL A 165 14.89 18.77 10.39
C VAL A 165 13.51 18.16 10.24
N VAL A 166 12.62 18.93 9.61
CA VAL A 166 11.25 18.52 9.26
C VAL A 166 11.26 17.05 8.87
N GLY A 167 10.41 16.26 9.53
CA GLY A 167 10.27 14.83 9.22
C GLY A 167 9.95 14.63 7.74
N PRO A 168 9.97 13.38 7.22
CA PRO A 168 9.60 13.14 5.83
C PRO A 168 8.22 13.78 5.58
N ILE A 169 8.24 14.88 4.83
CA ILE A 169 7.06 15.60 4.39
C ILE A 169 6.28 14.58 3.58
N ASN A 170 5.11 14.18 4.08
CA ASN A 170 4.08 13.66 3.20
C ASN A 170 3.89 14.78 2.15
N ASN A 171 4.29 14.50 0.90
CA ASN A 171 4.45 15.47 -0.20
C ASN A 171 5.82 16.16 -0.29
N MET A 172 6.94 15.41 -0.34
CA MET A 172 8.15 15.95 -0.98
C MET A 172 7.99 15.85 -2.50
N GLU A 173 7.41 16.91 -3.07
CA GLU A 173 7.34 17.12 -4.52
C GLU A 173 8.74 17.09 -5.11
N VAL A 174 8.97 16.17 -6.04
CA VAL A 174 10.18 16.15 -6.86
C VAL A 174 10.08 17.32 -7.83
N ASN A 175 11.01 18.28 -7.71
CA ASN A 175 11.32 19.34 -8.67
C ASN A 175 10.48 19.31 -9.96
N ARG A 176 9.26 19.85 -9.89
CA ARG A 176 8.61 20.33 -11.11
C ARG A 176 9.26 21.66 -11.44
N PHE A 177 9.61 21.84 -12.71
CA PHE A 177 9.75 23.16 -13.32
C PHE A 177 8.52 24.02 -12.97
N PRO A 178 8.58 25.36 -13.07
CA PRO A 178 7.39 26.20 -12.91
C PRO A 178 6.36 25.87 -14.00
N VAL A 179 5.56 24.84 -13.73
CA VAL A 179 4.29 24.59 -14.39
C VAL A 179 3.41 25.71 -13.90
N TYR A 180 3.02 26.59 -14.82
CA TYR A 180 1.92 27.51 -14.58
C TYR A 180 0.72 26.64 -14.19
N ASP A 181 0.39 26.64 -12.90
CA ASP A 181 -0.74 25.88 -12.34
C ASP A 181 -2.03 26.63 -12.69
N VAL A 182 -2.29 26.68 -14.00
CA VAL A 182 -3.64 26.88 -14.51
C VAL A 182 -4.42 25.73 -13.94
N LYS A 183 -5.20 26.01 -12.89
CA LYS A 183 -6.25 25.12 -12.41
C LYS A 183 -7.27 24.95 -13.51
N CYS A 184 -6.97 24.03 -14.42
CA CYS A 184 -7.94 23.37 -15.27
C CYS A 184 -8.74 22.44 -14.36
N ASP A 185 -9.55 23.03 -13.47
CA ASP A 185 -10.64 22.35 -12.80
C ASP A 185 -11.52 21.79 -13.92
N PHE A 186 -11.40 20.49 -14.17
CA PHE A 186 -12.16 19.82 -15.22
C PHE A 186 -13.64 20.12 -15.01
N TYR A 187 -14.31 20.62 -16.05
CA TYR A 187 -15.75 20.90 -15.99
C TYR A 187 -16.49 19.71 -15.36
N PRO A 188 -17.38 19.94 -14.38
CA PRO A 188 -18.08 18.87 -13.69
C PRO A 188 -18.79 17.99 -14.71
N ARG A 189 -18.42 16.71 -14.75
CA ARG A 189 -18.92 15.75 -15.75
C ARG A 189 -20.40 15.47 -15.55
N PHE A 190 -20.88 15.65 -14.32
CA PHE A 190 -22.26 15.50 -13.94
C PHE A 190 -22.82 16.84 -13.43
N LYS A 191 -23.95 17.25 -14.01
CA LYS A 191 -24.79 18.35 -13.50
C LYS A 191 -26.16 17.76 -13.17
N ASN A 192 -26.58 17.84 -11.92
CA ASN A 192 -27.91 17.42 -11.53
C ASN A 192 -28.95 18.37 -12.15
N LEU A 193 -29.80 17.84 -13.03
CA LEU A 193 -30.93 18.55 -13.63
C LEU A 193 -32.28 18.08 -13.05
N SER A 194 -32.25 17.18 -12.08
CA SER A 194 -33.44 16.68 -11.39
C SER A 194 -33.71 17.46 -10.10
N HIS A 195 -34.94 17.35 -9.58
CA HIS A 195 -35.31 17.88 -8.27
C HIS A 195 -34.88 16.96 -7.10
N LEU A 196 -34.13 15.89 -7.36
CA LEU A 196 -33.66 14.97 -6.33
C LEU A 196 -32.40 15.50 -5.66
N TYR A 197 -32.42 15.56 -4.33
CA TYR A 197 -31.24 15.87 -3.52
C TYR A 197 -30.31 14.67 -3.47
N LEU A 198 -29.15 14.79 -4.11
CA LEU A 198 -28.07 13.80 -4.04
C LEU A 198 -27.15 14.11 -2.86
N GLN A 199 -26.61 13.06 -2.23
CA GLN A 199 -25.59 13.22 -1.21
C GLN A 199 -24.22 13.49 -1.85
N ASN A 200 -23.33 14.23 -1.16
CA ASN A 200 -21.97 14.50 -1.63
C ASN A 200 -21.18 13.23 -2.02
N SER A 201 -21.48 12.09 -1.41
CA SER A 201 -20.94 10.77 -1.75
C SER A 201 -21.37 10.30 -3.14
N GLU A 202 -22.63 10.54 -3.51
CA GLU A 202 -23.25 10.12 -4.77
C GLU A 202 -22.81 11.05 -5.91
N GLU A 203 -22.84 12.37 -5.71
CA GLU A 203 -22.35 13.34 -6.70
C GLU A 203 -20.86 13.13 -7.02
N LYS A 204 -20.06 12.78 -6.01
CA LYS A 204 -18.64 12.43 -6.18
C LYS A 204 -18.45 11.17 -7.02
N LEU A 205 -19.36 10.19 -6.90
CA LEU A 205 -19.34 8.94 -7.65
C LEU A 205 -19.76 9.16 -9.11
N LEU A 206 -20.79 9.97 -9.34
CA LEU A 206 -21.24 10.37 -10.68
C LEU A 206 -20.18 11.19 -11.43
N ASN A 207 -19.46 12.08 -10.74
CA ASN A 207 -18.37 12.85 -11.34
C ASN A 207 -17.11 12.01 -11.69
N MET A 208 -16.96 10.78 -11.17
CA MET A 208 -15.90 9.86 -11.61
C MET A 208 -16.19 9.27 -13.01
N GLY A 209 -17.46 9.23 -13.43
CA GLY A 209 -17.89 8.83 -14.78
C GLY A 209 -17.89 7.31 -15.04
N PHE A 210 -18.41 6.92 -16.21
CA PHE A 210 -18.72 5.52 -16.56
C PHE A 210 -17.55 4.51 -16.49
N LYS A 211 -16.29 4.96 -16.48
CA LYS A 211 -15.14 4.06 -16.22
C LYS A 211 -15.08 3.51 -14.78
N HIS A 212 -15.88 4.09 -13.87
CA HIS A 212 -16.02 3.65 -12.48
C HIS A 212 -17.41 3.05 -12.19
N SER A 213 -18.25 2.85 -13.21
CA SER A 213 -19.45 2.00 -13.08
C SER A 213 -19.05 0.57 -12.74
N PHE A 214 -19.89 -0.14 -11.98
CA PHE A 214 -19.75 -1.58 -11.81
C PHE A 214 -19.75 -2.25 -13.19
N SER A 215 -18.83 -3.19 -13.41
CA SER A 215 -18.73 -3.94 -14.67
C SER A 215 -20.03 -4.67 -14.97
N SER A 216 -20.35 -4.80 -16.26
CA SER A 216 -21.55 -5.45 -16.77
C SER A 216 -21.79 -6.82 -16.15
N SER A 217 -23.01 -7.04 -15.64
CA SER A 217 -23.58 -8.31 -15.17
C SER A 217 -22.61 -9.25 -14.44
N ILE A 218 -22.58 -9.15 -13.11
CA ILE A 218 -21.92 -10.10 -12.21
C ILE A 218 -22.26 -11.53 -12.65
N GLY A 219 -21.27 -12.26 -13.15
CA GLY A 219 -21.42 -13.64 -13.59
C GLY A 219 -21.42 -14.60 -12.40
N GLU A 220 -21.91 -15.82 -12.62
CA GLU A 220 -21.86 -16.89 -11.60
C GLU A 220 -20.42 -17.13 -11.10
N LYS A 221 -19.43 -16.99 -11.98
CA LYS A 221 -18.02 -17.07 -11.64
C LYS A 221 -17.55 -15.96 -10.69
N ASP A 222 -17.97 -14.72 -10.90
CA ASP A 222 -17.58 -13.59 -10.03
C ASP A 222 -18.14 -13.77 -8.60
N ILE A 223 -19.32 -14.39 -8.48
CA ILE A 223 -19.92 -14.75 -7.18
C ILE A 223 -19.13 -15.87 -6.49
N LEU A 224 -18.66 -16.86 -7.25
CA LEU A 224 -17.83 -17.96 -6.74
C LEU A 224 -16.44 -17.49 -6.30
N ASP A 225 -15.78 -16.65 -7.11
CA ASP A 225 -14.46 -16.08 -6.80
C ASP A 225 -14.57 -15.17 -5.56
N LEU A 226 -15.63 -14.35 -5.45
CA LEU A 226 -15.91 -13.55 -4.25
C LEU A 226 -16.17 -14.41 -2.99
N ALA A 227 -16.88 -15.53 -3.14
CA ALA A 227 -17.14 -16.44 -2.03
C ALA A 227 -15.85 -17.11 -1.51
N ALA A 228 -14.94 -17.49 -2.43
CA ALA A 228 -13.64 -18.06 -2.09
C ALA A 228 -12.72 -17.03 -1.41
N ASP A 229 -12.67 -15.79 -1.91
CA ASP A 229 -11.91 -14.70 -1.27
C ASP A 229 -12.42 -14.41 0.15
N CYS A 230 -13.74 -14.44 0.37
CA CYS A 230 -14.34 -14.32 1.70
C CYS A 230 -13.96 -15.48 2.64
N GLU A 231 -13.93 -16.72 2.16
CA GLU A 231 -13.51 -17.89 2.95
C GLU A 231 -12.06 -17.76 3.43
N VAL A 232 -11.15 -17.38 2.53
CA VAL A 232 -9.74 -17.14 2.85
C VAL A 232 -9.60 -16.03 3.89
N ALA A 233 -10.31 -14.92 3.74
CA ALA A 233 -10.26 -13.82 4.71
C ALA A 233 -10.77 -14.23 6.10
N LEU A 234 -11.92 -14.91 6.18
CA LEU A 234 -12.56 -15.36 7.42
C LEU A 234 -11.73 -16.39 8.20
N SER A 235 -10.94 -17.21 7.51
CA SER A 235 -10.09 -18.24 8.12
C SER A 235 -8.96 -17.70 9.03
N THR A 236 -8.73 -16.38 9.05
CA THR A 236 -7.51 -15.78 9.66
C THR A 236 -7.71 -15.11 11.03
N ARG A 237 -8.93 -15.05 11.61
CA ARG A 237 -9.22 -14.24 12.83
C ARG A 237 -10.28 -14.85 13.78
N SER A 238 -10.26 -14.42 15.04
CA SER A 238 -10.92 -15.04 16.21
C SER A 238 -11.66 -14.02 17.10
N THR A 239 -12.72 -14.31 17.86
CA THR A 239 -13.48 -15.57 18.10
C THR A 239 -14.93 -15.32 18.61
N SER A 240 -15.34 -14.06 18.79
CA SER A 240 -16.49 -13.65 19.63
C SER A 240 -17.88 -13.82 18.98
N TYR A 241 -18.27 -15.08 18.68
CA TYR A 241 -19.30 -15.37 17.68
C TYR A 241 -20.72 -15.71 18.21
N ARG A 242 -20.86 -16.26 19.42
CA ARG A 242 -22.11 -16.92 19.87
C ARG A 242 -23.35 -16.01 19.97
N MET A 243 -23.22 -14.75 20.35
CA MET A 243 -24.37 -13.85 20.52
C MET A 243 -24.95 -13.34 19.20
N GLN A 244 -24.11 -13.10 18.19
CA GLN A 244 -24.54 -12.56 16.89
C GLN A 244 -25.26 -13.64 16.06
N LYS A 245 -24.83 -14.91 16.19
CA LYS A 245 -25.48 -16.08 15.57
C LYS A 245 -26.98 -16.19 15.88
N ARG A 246 -27.42 -15.86 17.11
CA ARG A 246 -28.85 -15.88 17.48
C ARG A 246 -29.66 -14.82 16.72
N LYS A 247 -29.20 -13.56 16.73
CA LYS A 247 -29.89 -12.44 16.06
C LYS A 247 -30.09 -12.67 14.56
N CYS A 248 -29.07 -13.17 13.85
CA CYS A 248 -29.20 -13.49 12.42
C CYS A 248 -30.22 -14.62 12.16
N SER A 249 -30.29 -15.63 13.04
CA SER A 249 -31.27 -16.72 12.92
C SER A 249 -32.72 -16.25 13.13
N GLU A 250 -32.92 -15.22 13.96
CA GLU A 250 -34.24 -14.60 14.20
C GLU A 250 -34.67 -13.78 12.98
N ILE A 251 -33.80 -12.92 12.46
CA ILE A 251 -34.07 -12.11 11.24
C ILE A 251 -34.42 -13.02 10.05
N LEU A 252 -33.66 -14.11 9.83
CA LEU A 252 -33.95 -15.07 8.75
C LEU A 252 -35.26 -15.86 8.97
N ARG A 253 -35.68 -16.10 10.21
CA ARG A 253 -37.00 -16.67 10.51
C ARG A 253 -38.11 -15.68 10.18
N GLU A 254 -37.96 -14.40 10.50
CA GLU A 254 -38.94 -13.37 10.16
C GLU A 254 -39.07 -13.17 8.65
N VAL A 255 -37.96 -13.07 7.90
CA VAL A 255 -37.98 -13.02 6.44
C VAL A 255 -38.66 -14.26 5.83
N LYS A 256 -38.43 -15.45 6.41
CA LYS A 256 -39.10 -16.70 5.97
C LYS A 256 -40.59 -16.72 6.30
N LYS A 257 -41.02 -16.15 7.44
CA LYS A 257 -42.45 -15.97 7.79
C LYS A 257 -43.17 -14.99 6.87
N GLN A 258 -42.46 -13.94 6.41
CA GLN A 258 -43.05 -12.88 5.56
C GLN A 258 -43.39 -13.32 4.13
N GLY A 259 -43.04 -14.54 3.72
CA GLY A 259 -43.73 -15.27 2.63
C GLY A 259 -43.61 -14.72 1.20
N LYS A 260 -42.84 -13.65 0.96
CA LYS A 260 -42.73 -12.97 -0.35
C LYS A 260 -41.37 -13.20 -1.03
N ILE A 261 -41.16 -14.38 -1.62
CA ILE A 261 -40.08 -14.60 -2.61
C ILE A 261 -40.62 -15.49 -3.74
N GLN A 262 -40.62 -15.01 -4.98
CA GLN A 262 -41.16 -15.73 -6.14
C GLN A 262 -40.27 -16.92 -6.58
N LYS A 263 -40.90 -17.96 -7.13
CA LYS A 263 -40.33 -19.32 -7.23
C LYS A 263 -39.01 -19.45 -8.00
N VAL A 264 -38.73 -18.62 -9.01
CA VAL A 264 -37.60 -18.82 -9.94
C VAL A 264 -36.26 -18.48 -9.29
N GLU A 265 -36.14 -17.30 -8.66
CA GLU A 265 -34.93 -16.93 -7.91
C GLU A 265 -34.68 -17.86 -6.73
N THR A 266 -35.71 -18.52 -6.18
CA THR A 266 -35.51 -19.49 -5.10
C THR A 266 -34.62 -20.67 -5.50
N SER A 267 -34.41 -20.98 -6.79
CA SER A 267 -33.48 -22.05 -7.18
C SER A 267 -32.02 -21.66 -6.92
N ILE A 268 -31.60 -20.52 -7.46
CA ILE A 268 -30.23 -20.00 -7.28
C ILE A 268 -30.05 -19.56 -5.83
N LEU A 269 -31.02 -18.85 -5.24
CA LEU A 269 -30.95 -18.45 -3.84
C LEU A 269 -30.97 -19.66 -2.88
N LYS A 270 -31.69 -20.75 -3.16
CA LYS A 270 -31.57 -22.00 -2.36
C LYS A 270 -30.27 -22.73 -2.62
N LYS A 271 -29.71 -22.74 -3.82
CA LYS A 271 -28.38 -23.35 -4.08
C LYS A 271 -27.30 -22.57 -3.34
N PHE A 272 -27.28 -21.24 -3.48
CA PHE A 272 -26.42 -20.33 -2.74
C PHE A 272 -26.61 -20.51 -1.23
N LEU A 273 -27.84 -20.42 -0.72
CA LEU A 273 -28.12 -20.65 0.71
C LEU A 273 -27.73 -22.06 1.15
N LYS A 274 -27.89 -23.12 0.35
CA LYS A 274 -27.52 -24.50 0.73
C LYS A 274 -26.00 -24.69 0.78
N LEU A 275 -25.25 -24.11 -0.17
CA LEU A 275 -23.79 -24.05 -0.15
C LEU A 275 -23.28 -23.20 1.03
N PHE A 276 -23.86 -22.02 1.21
CA PHE A 276 -23.58 -21.09 2.30
C PHE A 276 -23.94 -21.68 3.67
N PHE A 277 -25.03 -22.45 3.80
CA PHE A 277 -25.36 -23.21 5.00
C PHE A 277 -24.40 -24.38 5.24
N SER A 278 -23.88 -25.06 4.22
CA SER A 278 -22.81 -26.05 4.41
C SER A 278 -21.48 -25.41 4.85
N LEU A 279 -21.14 -24.22 4.33
CA LEU A 279 -19.99 -23.42 4.78
C LEU A 279 -20.16 -22.95 6.24
N ILE A 280 -21.33 -22.39 6.57
CA ILE A 280 -21.66 -21.88 7.91
C ILE A 280 -21.72 -22.99 8.97
N PHE A 281 -22.04 -24.23 8.58
CA PHE A 281 -21.98 -25.36 9.50
C PHE A 281 -20.55 -25.82 9.84
N SER A 282 -19.53 -25.34 9.11
CA SER A 282 -18.14 -25.77 9.26
C SER A 282 -17.17 -24.69 9.77
N ILE A 283 -17.59 -23.41 9.88
CA ILE A 283 -16.66 -22.30 10.17
C ILE A 283 -17.23 -21.33 11.23
N GLU A 284 -16.44 -21.05 12.27
CA GLU A 284 -16.67 -20.00 13.28
C GLU A 284 -15.80 -18.77 12.99
N SER A 285 -16.32 -17.69 12.38
CA SER A 285 -15.81 -16.31 12.56
C SER A 285 -16.76 -15.24 12.01
N THR A 286 -16.35 -13.97 12.13
CA THR A 286 -17.19 -12.75 12.16
C THR A 286 -16.69 -11.67 11.19
N ASP A 287 -17.59 -10.94 10.51
CA ASP A 287 -17.49 -9.47 10.49
C ASP A 287 -18.79 -8.72 10.07
N PHE A 288 -18.92 -7.47 10.50
CA PHE A 288 -20.12 -6.62 10.40
C PHE A 288 -20.26 -5.88 9.05
N LEU A 289 -19.14 -5.49 8.43
CA LEU A 289 -19.12 -4.82 7.13
C LEU A 289 -19.66 -5.71 5.99
N PHE A 290 -19.41 -7.02 6.06
CA PHE A 290 -19.98 -8.01 5.15
C PHE A 290 -21.51 -7.96 5.16
N TRP A 291 -22.13 -7.88 6.35
CA TRP A 291 -23.58 -7.80 6.51
C TRP A 291 -24.18 -6.49 6.00
N ILE A 292 -23.48 -5.36 6.11
CA ILE A 292 -23.92 -4.09 5.50
C ILE A 292 -23.95 -4.21 3.97
N THR A 293 -22.95 -4.85 3.37
CA THR A 293 -22.89 -5.08 1.91
C THR A 293 -23.99 -6.04 1.45
N VAL A 294 -24.20 -7.15 2.15
CA VAL A 294 -25.27 -8.12 1.85
C VAL A 294 -26.66 -7.49 2.03
N CYS A 295 -26.90 -6.76 3.12
CA CYS A 295 -28.19 -6.07 3.33
C CYS A 295 -28.43 -4.97 2.30
N LYS A 296 -27.40 -4.17 1.93
CA LYS A 296 -27.53 -3.21 0.83
C LYS A 296 -27.85 -3.90 -0.49
N TYR A 297 -27.17 -4.99 -0.83
CA TYR A 297 -27.41 -5.75 -2.06
C TYR A 297 -28.85 -6.30 -2.14
N CYS A 298 -29.34 -6.93 -1.06
CA CYS A 298 -30.72 -7.38 -0.96
C CYS A 298 -31.74 -6.22 -1.07
N SER A 299 -31.48 -5.08 -0.44
CA SER A 299 -32.33 -3.89 -0.58
C SER A 299 -32.32 -3.31 -2.00
N THR A 300 -31.16 -3.32 -2.69
CA THR A 300 -31.05 -2.84 -4.08
C THR A 300 -31.80 -3.74 -5.06
N ILE A 301 -31.81 -5.06 -4.84
CA ILE A 301 -32.67 -5.99 -5.58
C ILE A 301 -34.15 -5.65 -5.33
N HIS A 302 -34.52 -5.37 -4.08
CA HIS A 302 -35.91 -5.06 -3.72
C HIS A 302 -36.40 -3.72 -4.34
N THR A 303 -35.57 -2.67 -4.38
CA THR A 303 -35.96 -1.37 -4.97
C THR A 303 -36.02 -1.40 -6.49
N ASN A 304 -35.10 -2.10 -7.16
CA ASN A 304 -35.14 -2.28 -8.62
C ASN A 304 -36.38 -3.04 -9.11
N HIS A 305 -37.00 -3.83 -8.23
CA HIS A 305 -38.24 -4.55 -8.53
C HIS A 305 -39.49 -3.68 -8.36
N GLN A 306 -39.45 -2.64 -7.52
CA GLN A 306 -40.56 -1.66 -7.35
C GLN A 306 -40.58 -0.57 -8.42
N SER A 307 -39.53 -0.44 -9.24
CA SER A 307 -39.46 0.53 -10.34
C SER A 307 -39.83 -0.07 -11.71
N LYS A 308 -40.43 -1.27 -11.73
CA LYS A 308 -40.81 -2.02 -12.94
C LYS A 308 -42.26 -2.50 -12.94
N ASP A 309 -43.01 -2.18 -11.88
CA ASP A 309 -44.47 -2.22 -11.79
C ASP A 309 -44.99 -0.77 -11.80
#